data_AF-A0A1J9Q545-F1
#
_entry.id   AF-A0A1J9Q545-F1
#
_cell.length_a   1.000
_cell.length_b   1.000
_cell.length_c   1.000
_cell.angle_alpha   90.00
_cell.angle_beta   90.00
_cell.angle_gamma   90.00
#
_symmetry.space_group_name_H-M   'P 1'
#
loop_
_entity.id
_entity.type
_entity.pdbx_description
1 polymer ?
#
loop_
_entity_poly.entity_id
_entity_poly.type
_entity_poly.pdbx_seq_one_letter_code
_entity_poly.pdbx_strand_id
1 'polypeptide(L)'
;MATDREVKMYEHQTKVNSSHPGQSLIRELYDSFDIQGPVGTHRCLVLQPMRTTLLEMMKLNPRPVDLTLLKMTVKRLLLALDFFHTEAEIIHTDLKADNLMLSLEDSSMLADFAKIEVEDPSPQKKIHESHIVY
;
A
#
# COMPACT_ATOMS: atom_id res chain seq x y z
N MET A 1 4.83 -13.94 -13.68
CA MET A 1 3.41 -13.75 -13.29
C MET A 1 3.16 -12.27 -12.96
N ALA A 2 1.93 -11.84 -12.64
CA ALA A 2 1.62 -10.42 -12.38
C ALA A 2 2.47 -9.83 -11.23
N THR A 3 2.70 -10.60 -10.17
CA THR A 3 3.50 -10.21 -9.00
C THR A 3 4.97 -9.93 -9.33
N ASP A 4 5.56 -10.65 -10.30
CA ASP A 4 6.95 -10.36 -10.74
C ASP A 4 7.07 -9.00 -11.41
N ARG A 5 6.01 -8.54 -12.07
CA ARG A 5 5.98 -7.20 -12.68
C ARG A 5 5.83 -6.12 -11.61
N GLU A 6 5.04 -6.39 -10.58
CA GLU A 6 4.85 -5.50 -9.45
C GLU A 6 6.14 -5.30 -8.65
N VAL A 7 6.85 -6.39 -8.31
CA VAL A 7 8.15 -6.32 -7.64
C VAL A 7 9.14 -5.49 -8.46
N LYS A 8 9.23 -5.76 -9.77
CA LYS A 8 10.12 -5.01 -10.67
C LYS A 8 9.78 -3.52 -10.71
N MET A 9 8.51 -3.16 -10.57
CA MET A 9 8.09 -1.76 -10.52
C MET A 9 8.60 -1.07 -9.25
N TYR A 10 8.43 -1.71 -8.09
CA TYR A 10 8.98 -1.20 -6.83
C TYR A 10 10.51 -1.14 -6.85
N GLU A 11 11.18 -2.16 -7.37
CA GLU A 11 12.65 -2.16 -7.53
C GLU A 11 13.16 -1.08 -8.49
N HIS A 12 12.40 -0.78 -9.54
CA HIS A 12 12.73 0.31 -10.45
C HIS A 12 12.63 1.65 -9.73
N GLN A 13 11.52 1.87 -9.04
CA GLN A 13 11.28 3.09 -8.27
C GLN A 13 12.36 3.36 -7.22
N THR A 14 12.81 2.34 -6.47
CA THR A 14 13.84 2.51 -5.43
C THR A 14 15.22 2.83 -6.00
N LYS A 15 15.48 2.49 -7.27
CA LYS A 15 16.73 2.84 -7.97
C LYS A 15 16.73 4.27 -8.50
N VAL A 16 15.58 4.93 -8.58
CA VAL A 16 15.47 6.34 -8.99
C VAL A 16 15.99 7.21 -7.84
N ASN A 17 17.22 7.70 -8.00
CA ASN A 17 17.80 8.68 -7.08
C ASN A 17 17.19 10.07 -7.35
N SER A 18 16.15 10.40 -6.61
CA SER A 18 15.35 11.60 -6.78
C SER A 18 15.34 12.43 -5.50
N SER A 19 15.24 13.75 -5.66
CA SER A 19 14.87 14.67 -4.58
C SER A 19 13.46 15.23 -4.74
N HIS A 20 12.71 14.69 -5.71
CA HIS A 20 11.37 15.13 -6.04
C HIS A 20 10.42 14.82 -4.88
N PRO A 21 9.65 15.80 -4.38
CA PRO A 21 8.78 15.59 -3.21
C PRO A 21 7.71 14.51 -3.45
N GLY A 22 7.33 14.29 -4.71
CA GLY A 22 6.41 13.23 -5.13
C GLY A 22 6.88 11.81 -4.81
N GLN A 23 8.18 11.55 -4.71
CA GLN A 23 8.69 10.21 -4.39
C GLN A 23 8.19 9.73 -3.02
N SER A 24 8.18 10.63 -2.03
CA SER A 24 7.70 10.35 -0.66
C SER A 24 6.20 10.06 -0.55
N LEU A 25 5.44 10.28 -1.63
CA LEU A 25 4.00 10.07 -1.67
C LEU A 25 3.61 8.70 -2.25
N ILE A 26 4.60 7.90 -2.65
CA ILE A 26 4.39 6.55 -3.13
C ILE A 26 4.66 5.56 -2.00
N ARG A 27 3.79 4.56 -1.87
CA ARG A 27 3.93 3.51 -0.86
C ARG A 27 5.23 2.73 -1.06
N GLU A 28 5.99 2.53 0.00
CA GLU A 28 7.27 1.81 -0.09
C GLU A 28 7.09 0.28 -0.04
N LEU A 29 7.97 -0.44 -0.74
CA LEU A 29 8.21 -1.87 -0.57
C LEU A 29 9.44 -2.04 0.33
N TYR A 30 9.26 -2.60 1.52
CA TYR A 30 10.33 -2.86 2.48
C TYR A 30 11.10 -4.13 2.16
N ASP A 31 10.40 -5.18 1.74
CA ASP A 31 11.02 -6.46 1.42
C ASP A 31 10.13 -7.28 0.46
N SER A 32 10.72 -8.26 -0.23
CA SER A 32 10.00 -9.27 -0.96
C SER A 32 10.70 -10.62 -0.86
N PHE A 33 9.95 -11.66 -0.53
CA PHE A 33 10.49 -13.01 -0.32
C PHE A 33 9.51 -14.08 -0.76
N ASP A 34 9.99 -15.31 -0.87
CA ASP A 34 9.21 -16.46 -1.33
C ASP A 34 8.93 -17.43 -0.16
N ILE A 35 7.67 -17.81 0.01
CA ILE A 35 7.23 -18.83 0.98
C ILE A 35 6.86 -20.10 0.22
N GLN A 36 7.34 -21.26 0.68
CA GLN A 36 6.89 -22.56 0.20
C GLN A 36 5.55 -22.94 0.86
N GLY A 37 4.50 -23.03 0.05
CA GLY A 37 3.18 -23.48 0.46
C GLY A 37 2.85 -24.88 -0.09
N PRO A 38 1.73 -25.49 0.36
CA PRO A 38 1.30 -26.81 -0.09
C PRO A 38 1.06 -26.93 -1.61
N VAL A 39 0.77 -25.80 -2.27
CA VAL A 39 0.43 -25.73 -3.71
C VAL A 39 1.51 -24.99 -4.51
N GLY A 40 2.70 -24.81 -3.93
CA GLY A 40 3.85 -24.22 -4.60
C GLY A 40 4.40 -22.97 -3.88
N THR A 41 5.26 -22.24 -4.59
CA THR A 41 5.91 -21.04 -4.06
C THR A 41 4.98 -19.82 -4.17
N HIS A 42 4.84 -19.07 -3.09
CA HIS A 42 4.10 -17.82 -3.05
C HIS A 42 5.07 -16.64 -2.82
N ARG A 43 5.05 -15.66 -3.73
CA ARG A 43 5.77 -14.39 -3.55
C ARG A 43 5.01 -13.51 -2.56
N CYS A 44 5.68 -13.09 -1.50
CA CYS A 44 5.17 -12.20 -0.47
C CYS A 44 5.84 -10.82 -0.58
N LEU A 45 5.04 -9.77 -0.41
CA LEU A 45 5.48 -8.37 -0.43
C LEU A 45 5.27 -7.75 0.95
N VAL A 46 6.32 -7.17 1.52
CA VAL A 46 6.25 -6.40 2.76
C VAL A 46 6.17 -4.93 2.38
N LEU A 47 4.96 -4.38 2.40
CA LEU A 47 4.71 -3.00 2.01
C LEU A 47 4.59 -2.10 3.24
N GLN A 48 4.92 -0.82 3.08
CA GLN A 48 4.67 0.22 4.08
C GLN A 48 3.22 0.14 4.58
N PRO A 49 2.99 0.04 5.90
CA PRO A 49 1.65 0.04 6.46
C PRO A 49 0.93 1.35 6.19
N MET A 50 -0.31 1.25 5.74
CA MET A 50 -1.20 2.37 5.44
C MET A 50 -2.51 2.16 6.21
N ARG A 51 -3.28 3.23 6.41
CA ARG A 51 -4.56 3.14 7.15
C ARG A 51 -5.66 2.51 6.29
N THR A 52 -6.33 3.34 5.51
CA THR A 52 -7.54 3.02 4.75
C THR A 52 -7.46 3.72 3.40
N THR A 53 -8.25 3.30 2.43
CA THR A 53 -8.31 3.97 1.13
C THR A 53 -9.11 5.27 1.22
N LEU A 54 -8.89 6.20 0.29
CA LEU A 54 -9.70 7.42 0.20
C LEU A 54 -11.16 7.06 -0.06
N LEU A 55 -11.43 6.00 -0.83
CA LEU A 55 -12.77 5.51 -1.09
C LEU A 55 -13.47 5.05 0.21
N GLU A 56 -12.78 4.29 1.06
CA GLU A 56 -13.30 3.84 2.36
C GLU A 56 -13.56 5.02 3.29
N MET A 57 -12.62 5.97 3.37
CA MET A 57 -12.82 7.21 4.13
C MET A 57 -14.07 7.97 3.66
N MET A 58 -14.28 8.07 2.35
CA MET A 58 -15.47 8.73 1.79
C MET A 58 -16.76 7.96 2.10
N LYS A 59 -16.75 6.62 2.11
CA LYS A 59 -17.92 5.80 2.45
C LYS A 59 -18.31 5.90 3.93
N LEU A 60 -17.33 6.01 4.81
CA LEU A 60 -17.56 6.14 6.26
C LEU A 60 -18.02 7.53 6.66
N ASN A 61 -17.77 8.54 5.82
CA ASN A 61 -18.19 9.91 6.07
C ASN A 61 -19.52 10.21 5.36
N PRO A 62 -20.62 10.47 6.09
CA PRO A 62 -21.91 10.81 5.50
C PRO A 62 -21.93 12.20 4.86
N ARG A 63 -20.87 13.00 5.06
CA ARG A 63 -20.72 14.34 4.51
C ARG A 63 -19.71 14.33 3.36
N PRO A 64 -19.89 15.18 2.34
CA PRO A 64 -18.88 15.39 1.32
C PRO A 64 -17.53 15.79 1.94
N VAL A 65 -16.46 15.38 1.29
CA VAL A 65 -15.09 15.82 1.63
C VAL A 65 -15.03 17.34 1.50
N ASP A 66 -14.53 18.01 2.53
CA ASP A 66 -14.31 19.45 2.52
C ASP A 66 -13.37 19.85 1.36
N LEU A 67 -13.60 21.04 0.79
CA LEU A 67 -12.85 21.54 -0.36
C LEU A 67 -11.36 21.72 -0.04
N THR A 68 -10.99 22.06 1.20
CA THR A 68 -9.59 22.20 1.61
C THR A 68 -8.89 20.86 1.57
N LEU A 69 -9.50 19.83 2.17
CA LEU A 69 -8.97 18.46 2.14
C LEU A 69 -8.88 17.95 0.69
N LEU A 70 -9.91 18.17 -0.14
CA LEU A 70 -9.88 17.77 -1.55
C LEU A 70 -8.72 18.42 -2.32
N LYS A 71 -8.52 19.73 -2.15
CA LYS A 71 -7.40 20.45 -2.79
C LYS A 71 -6.04 19.91 -2.35
N MET A 72 -5.88 19.59 -1.06
CA MET A 72 -4.65 18.98 -0.55
C MET A 72 -4.40 17.60 -1.15
N THR A 73 -5.43 16.77 -1.22
CA THR A 73 -5.36 15.42 -1.81
C THR A 73 -4.99 15.48 -3.29
N VAL A 74 -5.67 16.32 -4.08
CA VAL A 74 -5.37 16.48 -5.51
C VAL A 74 -3.95 17.01 -5.72
N LYS A 75 -3.50 17.98 -4.93
CA LYS A 75 -2.12 18.49 -5.01
C LYS A 75 -1.09 17.39 -4.76
N ARG A 76 -1.28 16.57 -3.72
CA ARG A 76 -0.39 15.43 -3.42
C ARG A 76 -0.41 14.40 -4.53
N LEU A 77 -1.58 14.07 -5.05
CA LEU A 77 -1.72 13.16 -6.18
C LEU A 77 -0.97 13.66 -7.42
N LEU A 78 -1.09 14.95 -7.76
CA LEU A 78 -0.37 15.53 -8.89
C LEU A 78 1.15 15.49 -8.68
N LEU A 79 1.65 15.74 -7.47
CA LEU A 79 3.08 15.61 -7.16
C LEU A 79 3.59 14.17 -7.32
N ALA A 80 2.81 13.19 -6.87
CA ALA A 80 3.13 11.77 -7.04
C ALA A 80 3.18 11.37 -8.52
N LEU A 81 2.20 11.84 -9.32
CA LEU A 81 2.17 11.60 -10.75
C LEU A 81 3.29 12.31 -11.51
N ASP A 82 3.64 13.54 -11.09
CA ASP A 82 4.76 14.28 -11.67
C ASP A 82 6.07 13.50 -11.49
N PHE A 83 6.33 13.00 -10.27
CA PHE A 83 7.46 12.09 -10.02
C PHE A 83 7.40 10.85 -10.90
N PHE A 84 6.27 10.15 -10.91
CA PHE A 84 6.10 8.94 -11.70
C PHE A 84 6.39 9.16 -13.19
N HIS A 85 5.87 10.24 -13.78
CA HIS A 85 6.00 10.46 -15.20
C HIS A 85 7.34 11.08 -15.60
N THR A 86 7.88 12.00 -14.81
CA THR A 86 9.06 12.80 -15.21
C THR A 86 10.38 12.17 -14.80
N GLU A 87 10.43 11.46 -13.68
CA GLU A 87 11.67 10.91 -13.14
C GLU A 87 11.68 9.39 -13.05
N ALA A 88 10.55 8.77 -12.71
CA ALA A 88 10.46 7.30 -12.64
C ALA A 88 10.08 6.64 -13.97
N GLU A 89 9.57 7.39 -14.96
CA GLU A 89 9.07 6.86 -16.24
C GLU A 89 7.99 5.75 -16.08
N ILE A 90 7.15 5.87 -15.04
CA ILE A 90 6.08 4.93 -14.70
C ILE A 90 4.73 5.53 -15.07
N ILE A 91 3.86 4.75 -15.72
CA ILE A 91 2.44 5.07 -15.87
C ILE A 91 1.64 4.13 -14.97
N HIS A 92 0.86 4.68 -14.02
CA HIS A 92 0.10 3.87 -13.06
C HIS A 92 -1.05 3.08 -13.72
N THR A 93 -1.71 3.65 -14.73
CA THR A 93 -2.82 3.07 -15.53
C THR A 93 -4.15 2.81 -14.81
N ASP A 94 -4.18 2.67 -13.48
CA ASP A 94 -5.42 2.44 -12.71
C ASP A 94 -5.60 3.46 -11.57
N LEU A 95 -5.70 4.74 -11.92
CA LEU A 95 -5.82 5.79 -10.91
C LEU A 95 -7.28 5.96 -10.47
N LYS A 96 -7.57 5.58 -9.22
CA LYS A 96 -8.91 5.66 -8.60
C LYS A 96 -8.81 5.81 -7.09
N ALA A 97 -9.87 6.27 -6.43
CA ALA A 97 -9.88 6.52 -4.98
C ALA A 97 -9.58 5.29 -4.11
N ASP A 98 -9.80 4.09 -4.65
CA ASP A 98 -9.46 2.82 -4.00
C ASP A 98 -7.94 2.56 -3.95
N ASN A 99 -7.20 3.10 -4.93
CA ASN A 99 -5.74 2.98 -5.01
C ASN A 99 -5.02 4.17 -4.35
N LEU A 100 -5.74 5.05 -3.65
CA LEU A 100 -5.18 6.16 -2.89
C LEU A 100 -5.30 5.86 -1.40
N MET A 101 -4.18 5.59 -0.73
CA MET A 101 -4.18 5.21 0.69
C MET A 101 -3.78 6.38 1.59
N LEU A 102 -4.39 6.44 2.78
CA LEU A 102 -4.01 7.39 3.82
C LEU A 102 -2.83 6.84 4.64
N SER A 103 -1.81 7.67 4.85
CA SER A 103 -0.65 7.31 5.67
C SER A 103 -1.02 7.19 7.15
N LEU A 104 -0.23 6.41 7.89
CA LEU A 104 -0.26 6.43 9.35
C LEU A 104 0.48 7.68 9.86
N GLU A 105 -0.12 8.37 10.83
CA GLU A 105 0.54 9.49 11.52
C GLU A 105 1.47 8.99 12.62
N ASP A 106 1.07 7.90 13.28
CA ASP A 106 1.83 7.26 14.36
C ASP A 106 1.96 5.76 14.07
N SER A 107 3.20 5.31 13.83
CA SER A 107 3.51 3.91 13.57
C SER A 107 3.63 3.08 14.86
N SER A 108 3.66 3.69 16.05
CA SER A 108 3.72 2.96 17.32
C SER A 108 2.49 2.06 17.53
N MET A 109 1.34 2.47 17.00
CA MET A 109 0.10 1.68 17.02
C MET A 109 0.22 0.33 16.30
N LEU A 110 1.20 0.17 15.39
CA LEU A 110 1.42 -1.10 14.69
C LEU A 110 1.91 -2.21 15.62
N ALA A 111 2.67 -1.87 16.66
CA ALA A 111 3.14 -2.84 17.64
C ALA A 111 1.98 -3.40 18.47
N ASP A 112 1.08 -2.52 18.91
CA ASP A 112 -0.14 -2.91 19.62
C ASP A 112 -1.06 -3.72 18.72
N PHE A 113 -1.23 -3.32 17.46
CA PHE A 113 -2.00 -4.07 16.48
C PHE A 113 -1.43 -5.49 16.27
N ALA A 114 -0.12 -5.62 16.07
CA ALA A 114 0.54 -6.91 15.90
C ALA A 114 0.38 -7.79 17.14
N LYS A 115 0.44 -7.20 18.34
CA LYS A 115 0.20 -7.93 19.60
C LYS A 115 -1.24 -8.44 19.69
N ILE A 116 -2.22 -7.60 19.37
CA ILE A 116 -3.64 -7.98 19.38
C ILE A 116 -3.90 -9.12 18.39
N GLU A 117 -3.38 -9.04 17.16
CA GLU A 117 -3.57 -10.09 16.14
C GLU A 117 -2.95 -11.44 16.56
N VAL A 118 -1.92 -11.43 17.42
CA VAL A 118 -1.35 -12.66 18.00
C VAL A 118 -2.23 -13.22 19.12
N GLU A 119 -2.82 -12.36 19.95
CA GLU A 119 -3.65 -12.75 21.11
C GLU A 119 -5.08 -13.15 20.71
N ASP A 120 -5.68 -12.40 19.80
CA ASP A 120 -7.03 -12.59 19.25
C ASP A 120 -6.99 -12.42 17.72
N PRO A 121 -6.65 -13.49 16.98
CA PRO A 121 -6.46 -13.40 15.54
C PRO A 121 -7.76 -13.03 14.80
N SER A 122 -7.60 -12.26 13.74
CA SER A 122 -8.66 -11.98 12.77
C SER A 122 -9.29 -13.27 12.26
N PRO A 123 -10.56 -13.27 11.81
CA PRO A 123 -11.25 -14.47 11.35
C PRO A 123 -10.43 -15.24 10.30
N GLN A 124 -10.02 -16.47 10.65
CA GLN A 124 -9.16 -17.31 9.83
C GLN A 124 -9.91 -18.52 9.31
N LYS A 125 -9.82 -18.80 8.01
CA LYS A 125 -10.30 -20.06 7.45
C LYS A 125 -9.20 -21.12 7.58
N LYS A 126 -9.34 -21.99 8.58
CA LYS A 126 -8.50 -23.19 8.73
C LYS A 126 -8.99 -24.27 7.76
N ILE A 127 -8.22 -24.53 6.70
CA ILE A 127 -8.53 -25.58 5.74
C ILE A 127 -7.97 -26.92 6.23
N HIS A 128 -6.73 -26.94 6.74
CA HIS A 128 -6.04 -28.08 7.37
C HIS A 128 -5.19 -27.60 8.57
N GLU A 129 -4.53 -28.49 9.32
CA GLU A 129 -3.70 -28.14 10.50
C GLU A 129 -2.60 -27.09 10.19
N SER A 130 -2.13 -27.02 8.95
CA SER A 130 -1.07 -26.10 8.51
C SER A 130 -1.49 -25.06 7.46
N HIS A 131 -2.77 -25.04 7.05
CA HIS A 131 -3.23 -24.12 6.00
C HIS A 131 -4.31 -23.19 6.52
N ILE A 132 -3.88 -21.96 6.80
CA ILE A 132 -4.71 -20.85 7.23
C ILE A 132 -4.81 -19.88 6.06
N VAL A 133 -6.05 -19.54 5.68
CA VAL A 133 -6.33 -18.44 4.75
C VAL A 133 -6.95 -17.30 5.56
N TYR A 134 -6.30 -16.14 5.50
CA TYR A 134 -6.77 -14.87 6.07
C TYR A 134 -7.76 -14.19 5.11
#